data_AF-A0A7C6EVM2-F1
#
_entry.id   AF-A0A7C6EVM2-F1
#
_cell.length_a   1.000
_cell.length_b   1.000
_cell.length_c   1.000
_cell.angle_alpha   90.00
_cell.angle_beta   90.00
_cell.angle_gamma   90.00
#
_symmetry.space_group_name_H-M   'P 1'
#
loop_
_entity.id
_entity.type
_entity.pdbx_description
1 polymer ?
#
loop_
_entity_poly.entity_id
_entity_poly.type
_entity_poly.pdbx_seq_one_letter_code
_entity_poly.pdbx_strand_id
1 'polypeptide(L)'
;MEDRKKDHIELAFSSRTEAILADQRFYYEPLLAAHPSDHSKPFEFLGRMVRVPIWISSMTGGTQLARGINTNLARACHDFCMGMGLGSCRIILRDNQYFDDFNMRPVIGPDLPLWANLGIAQLEQLAAERELHLVSELVKRLEADGIIIHVNPMQEWLQPEGDRLSVPPVETIQRVLDKTNLQIIVKEVGQGMGPESLRQLLHLPLA
;
A
#
# COMPACT_ATOMS: atom_id res chain seq x y z
N MET A 1 -18.58 5.98 -7.55
CA MET A 1 -17.38 5.64 -6.76
C MET A 1 -17.37 4.17 -6.33
N GLU A 2 -18.54 3.62 -5.98
CA GLU A 2 -18.73 2.21 -5.61
C GLU A 2 -18.51 1.24 -6.79
N ASP A 3 -19.10 1.49 -7.96
CA ASP A 3 -18.95 0.66 -9.17
C ASP A 3 -17.48 0.54 -9.61
N ARG A 4 -16.72 1.64 -9.63
CA ARG A 4 -15.29 1.67 -9.99
C ARG A 4 -14.43 0.69 -9.17
N LYS A 5 -14.70 0.58 -7.87
CA LYS A 5 -13.91 -0.30 -6.97
C LYS A 5 -14.17 -1.77 -7.27
N LYS A 6 -15.41 -2.11 -7.65
CA LYS A 6 -15.79 -3.46 -8.05
C LYS A 6 -15.16 -3.83 -9.40
N ASP A 7 -15.22 -2.93 -10.37
CA ASP A 7 -14.60 -3.14 -11.70
C ASP A 7 -13.10 -3.39 -11.61
N HIS A 8 -12.39 -2.65 -10.73
CA HIS A 8 -10.96 -2.88 -10.49
C HIS A 8 -10.66 -4.30 -9.98
N ILE A 9 -11.49 -4.84 -9.08
CA ILE A 9 -11.30 -6.20 -8.55
C ILE A 9 -11.52 -7.22 -9.67
N GLU A 10 -12.61 -7.10 -10.42
CA GLU A 10 -12.96 -8.04 -11.50
C GLU A 10 -11.92 -8.04 -12.63
N LEU A 11 -11.49 -6.85 -13.07
CA LEU A 11 -10.47 -6.72 -14.12
C LEU A 11 -9.12 -7.30 -13.68
N ALA A 12 -8.69 -7.06 -12.44
CA ALA A 12 -7.45 -7.63 -11.91
C ALA A 12 -7.46 -9.17 -11.89
N PHE A 13 -8.60 -9.80 -11.61
CA PHE A 13 -8.74 -11.25 -11.68
C PHE A 13 -8.65 -11.79 -13.12
N SER A 14 -9.13 -11.01 -14.10
CA SER A 14 -9.12 -11.38 -15.52
C SER A 14 -7.76 -11.20 -16.21
N SER A 15 -6.89 -10.32 -15.69
CA SER A 15 -5.67 -9.86 -16.38
C SER A 15 -4.41 -10.68 -16.10
N ARG A 16 -4.50 -12.01 -15.91
CA ARG A 16 -3.30 -12.85 -15.67
C ARG A 16 -2.40 -12.84 -16.92
N THR A 17 -1.18 -12.30 -16.79
CA THR A 17 -0.19 -12.29 -17.88
C THR A 17 0.75 -13.49 -17.79
N GLU A 18 0.89 -14.23 -18.88
CA GLU A 18 1.76 -15.41 -19.01
C GLU A 18 3.26 -15.07 -18.90
N ALA A 19 3.64 -13.80 -19.14
CA ALA A 19 5.04 -13.35 -19.15
C ALA A 19 5.71 -13.30 -17.77
N ILE A 20 4.94 -13.25 -16.67
CA ILE A 20 5.48 -13.30 -15.29
C ILE A 20 6.08 -14.68 -14.95
N LEU A 21 5.77 -15.71 -15.73
CA LEU A 21 6.13 -17.10 -15.42
C LEU A 21 7.60 -17.46 -15.73
N ALA A 22 8.38 -16.58 -16.36
CA ALA A 22 9.79 -16.85 -16.70
C ALA A 22 10.72 -15.78 -16.12
N ASP A 23 10.89 -15.74 -14.78
CA ASP A 23 11.96 -14.96 -14.17
C ASP A 23 13.32 -15.55 -14.57
N GLN A 24 14.04 -14.85 -15.44
CA GLN A 24 15.35 -15.28 -15.96
C GLN A 24 16.50 -15.05 -14.98
N ARG A 25 16.24 -14.45 -13.80
CA ARG A 25 17.29 -14.12 -12.82
C ARG A 25 17.60 -15.27 -11.86
N PHE A 26 16.87 -16.38 -11.93
CA PHE A 26 17.07 -17.51 -11.04
C PHE A 26 17.86 -18.64 -11.71
N TYR A 27 19.05 -18.93 -11.17
CA TYR A 27 19.81 -20.13 -11.52
C TYR A 27 19.40 -21.25 -10.57
N TYR A 28 18.82 -22.33 -11.11
CA TYR A 28 18.50 -23.51 -10.32
C TYR A 28 19.78 -24.33 -10.06
N GLU A 29 20.26 -24.30 -8.82
CA GLU A 29 21.52 -24.92 -8.40
C GLU A 29 21.29 -26.06 -7.39
N PRO A 30 20.74 -27.22 -7.82
CA PRO A 30 20.33 -28.31 -6.91
C PRO A 30 21.49 -28.99 -6.19
N LEU A 31 22.73 -28.74 -6.62
CA LEU A 31 23.92 -29.38 -6.07
C LEU A 31 24.53 -28.62 -4.88
N LEU A 32 24.10 -27.38 -4.62
CA LEU A 32 24.80 -26.46 -3.70
C LEU A 32 24.27 -26.49 -2.25
N ALA A 33 23.11 -27.09 -1.99
CA ALA A 33 22.55 -27.16 -0.63
C ALA A 33 21.65 -28.38 -0.43
N ALA A 34 21.67 -28.94 0.78
CA ALA A 34 20.65 -29.86 1.26
C ALA A 34 19.35 -29.10 1.61
N HIS A 35 18.27 -29.83 1.90
CA HIS A 35 17.03 -29.22 2.35
C HIS A 35 17.24 -28.39 3.63
N PRO A 36 16.62 -27.19 3.75
CA PRO A 36 16.70 -26.39 4.95
C PRO A 36 16.09 -27.14 6.15
N SER A 37 16.81 -27.17 7.27
CA SER A 37 16.41 -27.85 8.52
C SER A 37 15.67 -26.94 9.50
N ASP A 38 15.84 -25.62 9.36
CA ASP A 38 15.20 -24.62 10.22
C ASP A 38 13.96 -24.05 9.52
N HIS A 39 12.88 -23.87 10.28
CA HIS A 39 11.79 -22.99 9.88
C HIS A 39 12.30 -21.53 9.81
N SER A 40 11.69 -20.70 8.95
CA SER A 40 12.09 -19.29 8.81
C SER A 40 12.04 -18.59 10.18
N LYS A 41 13.16 -17.98 10.57
CA LYS A 41 13.25 -17.21 11.80
C LYS A 41 12.51 -15.87 11.59
N PRO A 42 11.76 -15.39 12.60
CA PRO A 42 11.21 -14.05 12.55
C PRO A 42 12.33 -13.02 12.32
N PHE A 43 12.05 -12.00 11.52
CA PHE A 43 12.97 -10.89 11.26
C PHE A 43 12.23 -9.56 11.41
N GLU A 44 12.98 -8.50 11.66
CA GLU A 44 12.42 -7.16 11.81
C GLU A 44 12.18 -6.55 10.42
N PHE A 45 10.99 -5.99 10.23
CA PHE A 45 10.61 -5.23 9.05
C PHE A 45 9.69 -4.09 9.46
N LEU A 46 10.06 -2.86 9.09
CA LEU A 46 9.31 -1.64 9.41
C LEU A 46 8.98 -1.49 10.91
N GLY A 47 9.96 -1.81 11.77
CA GLY A 47 9.84 -1.71 13.22
C GLY A 47 8.99 -2.80 13.89
N ARG A 48 8.57 -3.83 13.15
CA ARG A 48 7.76 -4.96 13.65
C ARG A 48 8.41 -6.30 13.29
N MET A 49 8.06 -7.36 14.02
CA MET A 49 8.54 -8.70 13.73
C MET A 49 7.59 -9.43 12.77
N VAL A 50 8.12 -9.95 11.66
CA VAL A 50 7.39 -10.76 10.68
C VAL A 50 8.07 -12.11 10.47
N ARG A 51 7.37 -13.11 9.94
CA ARG A 51 7.92 -14.47 9.72
C ARG A 51 8.22 -14.81 8.27
N VAL A 52 7.65 -14.05 7.33
CA VAL A 52 7.76 -14.29 5.89
C VAL A 52 8.11 -13.01 5.16
N PRO A 53 8.96 -13.06 4.12
CA PRO A 53 9.32 -11.91 3.29
C PRO A 53 8.25 -11.62 2.22
N ILE A 54 6.99 -11.73 2.61
CA ILE A 54 5.81 -11.52 1.77
C ILE A 54 4.83 -10.70 2.59
N TRP A 55 4.07 -9.82 1.95
CA TRP A 55 3.05 -9.01 2.59
C TRP A 55 1.87 -8.81 1.64
N ILE A 56 0.72 -8.43 2.20
CA ILE A 56 -0.46 -8.06 1.41
C ILE A 56 -0.39 -6.57 1.09
N SER A 57 -0.31 -6.23 -0.20
CA SER A 57 -0.26 -4.84 -0.66
C SER A 57 -1.67 -4.20 -0.72
N SER A 58 -1.70 -2.88 -0.94
CA SER A 58 -2.93 -2.08 -1.01
C SER A 58 -3.83 -2.47 -2.19
N MET A 59 -5.03 -2.98 -1.89
CA MET A 59 -5.99 -3.42 -2.92
C MET A 59 -7.35 -2.71 -2.83
N THR A 60 -8.13 -2.89 -1.76
CA THR A 60 -9.55 -2.47 -1.72
C THR A 60 -10.03 -1.94 -0.35
N GLY A 61 -11.22 -1.36 -0.33
CA GLY A 61 -11.92 -0.82 0.85
C GLY A 61 -13.06 0.12 0.47
N GLY A 62 -14.11 0.22 1.29
CA GLY A 62 -15.24 1.15 1.10
C GLY A 62 -16.38 0.64 0.21
N THR A 63 -16.67 -0.66 0.30
CA THR A 63 -17.90 -1.36 -0.11
C THR A 63 -18.09 -2.55 0.83
N GLN A 64 -19.32 -3.07 0.99
CA GLN A 64 -19.57 -4.23 1.87
C GLN A 64 -18.77 -5.47 1.45
N LEU A 65 -18.59 -5.69 0.14
CA LEU A 65 -17.75 -6.77 -0.39
C LEU A 65 -16.28 -6.56 0.00
N ALA A 66 -15.79 -5.32 -0.04
CA ALA A 66 -14.42 -4.99 0.32
C ALA A 66 -14.11 -5.27 1.80
N ARG A 67 -15.08 -5.08 2.72
CA ARG A 67 -14.91 -5.43 4.14
C ARG A 67 -14.61 -6.91 4.33
N GLY A 68 -15.37 -7.78 3.65
CA GLY A 68 -15.16 -9.23 3.71
C GLY A 68 -13.77 -9.63 3.21
N ILE A 69 -13.33 -9.03 2.10
CA ILE A 69 -12.00 -9.25 1.53
C ILE A 69 -10.90 -8.79 2.51
N ASN A 70 -10.98 -7.55 3.00
CA ASN A 70 -10.00 -7.00 3.93
C ASN A 70 -9.92 -7.81 5.23
N THR A 71 -11.05 -8.27 5.76
CA THR A 71 -11.09 -9.10 6.97
C THR A 71 -10.38 -10.44 6.73
N ASN A 72 -10.64 -11.11 5.60
CA ASN A 72 -10.00 -12.38 5.28
C ASN A 72 -8.48 -12.22 5.07
N LEU A 73 -8.06 -11.14 4.40
CA LEU A 73 -6.65 -10.82 4.21
C LEU A 73 -5.96 -10.51 5.54
N ALA A 74 -6.59 -9.70 6.40
CA ALA A 74 -6.06 -9.37 7.72
C ALA A 74 -5.91 -10.61 8.61
N ARG A 75 -6.86 -11.56 8.55
CA ARG A 75 -6.76 -12.85 9.24
C ARG A 75 -5.59 -13.68 8.72
N ALA A 76 -5.41 -13.77 7.40
CA ALA A 76 -4.24 -14.43 6.83
C ALA A 76 -2.95 -13.74 7.28
N CYS A 77 -2.92 -12.40 7.33
CA CYS A 77 -1.78 -11.65 7.83
C CYS A 77 -1.44 -12.01 9.28
N HIS A 78 -2.46 -12.11 10.14
CA HIS A 78 -2.33 -12.58 11.52
C HIS A 78 -1.74 -13.99 11.59
N ASP A 79 -2.37 -14.95 10.93
CA ASP A 79 -2.03 -16.38 11.01
C ASP A 79 -0.61 -16.67 10.50
N PHE A 80 -0.17 -15.95 9.45
CA PHE A 80 1.14 -16.12 8.83
C PHE A 80 2.21 -15.11 9.31
N CYS A 81 1.85 -14.21 10.24
CA CYS A 81 2.72 -13.15 10.74
C CYS A 81 3.35 -12.29 9.62
N MET A 82 2.50 -11.74 8.76
CA MET A 82 2.88 -10.84 7.65
C MET A 82 2.18 -9.49 7.75
N GLY A 83 2.74 -8.48 7.09
CA GLY A 83 2.16 -7.13 7.05
C GLY A 83 1.00 -6.97 6.06
N MET A 84 0.24 -5.90 6.22
CA MET A 84 -0.87 -5.51 5.35
C MET A 84 -0.88 -4.01 5.04
N GLY A 85 -1.02 -3.66 3.76
CA GLY A 85 -1.41 -2.33 3.31
C GLY A 85 -2.92 -2.28 3.04
N LEU A 86 -3.61 -1.27 3.58
CA LEU A 86 -5.01 -1.02 3.29
C LEU A 86 -5.18 -0.51 1.85
N GLY A 87 -6.38 -0.65 1.27
CA GLY A 87 -6.73 0.04 0.04
C GLY A 87 -6.80 1.56 0.23
N SER A 88 -6.99 2.31 -0.86
CA SER A 88 -7.07 3.78 -0.81
C SER A 88 -8.11 4.26 0.20
N CYS A 89 -7.63 4.88 1.27
CA CYS A 89 -8.40 5.37 2.41
C CYS A 89 -9.06 6.73 2.11
N ARG A 90 -9.04 7.20 0.86
CA ARG A 90 -9.64 8.49 0.44
C ARG A 90 -11.08 8.65 0.94
N ILE A 91 -11.87 7.58 0.88
CA ILE A 91 -13.30 7.60 1.25
C ILE A 91 -13.53 7.79 2.75
N ILE A 92 -12.55 7.46 3.60
CA ILE A 92 -12.65 7.59 5.06
C ILE A 92 -11.82 8.75 5.62
N LEU A 93 -11.24 9.57 4.74
CA LEU A 93 -10.38 10.68 5.12
C LEU A 93 -11.17 11.72 5.94
N ARG A 94 -12.36 12.10 5.47
CA ARG A 94 -13.24 13.10 6.10
C ARG A 94 -14.54 12.53 6.68
N ASP A 95 -14.84 11.27 6.38
CA ASP A 95 -16.10 10.61 6.76
C ASP A 95 -15.79 9.27 7.47
N ASN A 96 -16.64 8.87 8.40
CA ASN A 96 -16.57 7.59 9.09
C ASN A 96 -17.55 6.53 8.55
N GLN A 97 -18.42 6.87 7.59
CA GLN A 97 -19.44 5.95 7.07
C GLN A 97 -18.88 4.57 6.67
N TYR A 98 -17.68 4.56 6.08
CA TYR A 98 -17.02 3.33 5.62
C TYR A 98 -15.82 2.93 6.49
N PHE A 99 -15.65 3.50 7.69
CA PHE A 99 -14.47 3.28 8.53
C PHE A 99 -14.25 1.79 8.85
N ASP A 100 -15.32 1.07 9.15
CA ASP A 100 -15.27 -0.36 9.46
C ASP A 100 -14.72 -1.23 8.32
N ASP A 101 -14.78 -0.77 7.07
CA ASP A 101 -14.23 -1.50 5.92
C ASP A 101 -12.68 -1.46 5.90
N PHE A 102 -12.09 -0.53 6.66
CA PHE A 102 -10.64 -0.31 6.76
C PHE A 102 -10.08 -0.58 8.16
N ASN A 103 -10.93 -0.65 9.19
CA ASN A 103 -10.53 -0.88 10.57
C ASN A 103 -10.07 -2.33 10.81
N MET A 104 -8.87 -2.66 10.32
CA MET A 104 -8.32 -4.01 10.34
C MET A 104 -7.38 -4.26 11.52
N ARG A 105 -7.03 -3.24 12.32
CA ARG A 105 -6.15 -3.39 13.49
C ARG A 105 -6.65 -4.46 14.48
N PRO A 106 -7.95 -4.53 14.83
CA PRO A 106 -8.46 -5.59 15.71
C PRO A 106 -8.36 -7.01 15.13
N VAL A 107 -8.25 -7.14 13.80
CA VAL A 107 -8.23 -8.43 13.10
C VAL A 107 -6.79 -8.91 12.88
N ILE A 108 -5.90 -8.01 12.44
CA ILE A 108 -4.49 -8.34 12.19
C ILE A 108 -3.68 -8.45 13.49
N GLY A 109 -4.07 -7.70 14.53
CA GLY A 109 -3.39 -7.63 15.82
C GLY A 109 -2.48 -6.41 15.97
N PRO A 110 -2.03 -6.12 17.21
CA PRO A 110 -1.30 -4.89 17.54
C PRO A 110 0.17 -4.89 17.09
N ASP A 111 0.72 -6.06 16.80
CA ASP A 111 2.17 -6.25 16.63
C ASP A 111 2.62 -6.38 15.18
N LEU A 112 1.70 -6.56 14.24
CA LEU A 112 2.02 -6.74 12.82
C LEU A 112 1.92 -5.40 12.05
N PRO A 113 2.72 -5.21 11.00
CA PRO A 113 2.64 -4.01 10.17
C PRO A 113 1.26 -3.84 9.55
N LEU A 114 0.62 -2.69 9.81
CA LEU A 114 -0.60 -2.26 9.13
C LEU A 114 -0.43 -0.84 8.63
N TRP A 115 -0.62 -0.63 7.33
CA TRP A 115 -0.32 0.64 6.68
C TRP A 115 -1.54 1.24 6.00
N ALA A 116 -1.81 2.52 6.29
CA ALA A 116 -2.83 3.28 5.56
C ALA A 116 -2.36 3.53 4.12
N ASN A 117 -3.28 3.87 3.22
CA ASN A 117 -2.92 4.15 1.83
C ASN A 117 -3.67 5.36 1.29
N LEU A 118 -2.96 6.31 0.67
CA LEU A 118 -3.55 7.43 -0.06
C LEU A 118 -2.84 7.63 -1.40
N GLY A 119 -3.57 8.21 -2.35
CA GLY A 119 -3.05 8.52 -3.67
C GLY A 119 -2.33 9.84 -3.70
N ILE A 120 -1.29 9.92 -4.54
CA ILE A 120 -0.47 11.13 -4.68
C ILE A 120 -1.29 12.37 -5.07
N ALA A 121 -2.29 12.22 -5.95
CA ALA A 121 -3.16 13.31 -6.34
C ALA A 121 -4.00 13.83 -5.17
N GLN A 122 -4.48 12.94 -4.30
CA GLN A 122 -5.22 13.34 -3.11
C GLN A 122 -4.34 14.10 -2.12
N LEU A 123 -3.08 13.70 -1.97
CA LEU A 123 -2.13 14.40 -1.11
C LEU A 123 -1.77 15.79 -1.67
N GLU A 124 -1.68 15.91 -2.99
CA GLU A 124 -1.48 17.20 -3.66
C GLU A 124 -2.64 18.17 -3.37
N GLN A 125 -3.88 17.69 -3.49
CA GLN A 125 -5.08 18.46 -3.15
C GLN A 125 -5.06 18.88 -1.68
N LEU A 126 -4.80 17.96 -0.74
CA LEU A 126 -4.70 18.28 0.68
C LEU A 126 -3.58 19.27 0.99
N ALA A 127 -2.45 19.19 0.29
CA ALA A 127 -1.37 20.16 0.44
C ALA A 127 -1.80 21.57 0.00
N ALA A 128 -2.51 21.67 -1.14
CA ALA A 128 -3.06 22.93 -1.63
C ALA A 128 -4.13 23.51 -0.68
N GLU A 129 -4.99 22.66 -0.13
CA GLU A 129 -6.05 23.00 0.83
C GLU A 129 -5.52 23.25 2.25
N ARG A 130 -4.22 23.01 2.52
CA ARG A 130 -3.58 23.09 3.84
C ARG A 130 -4.15 22.10 4.88
N GLU A 131 -4.60 20.95 4.40
CA GLU A 131 -5.27 19.91 5.19
C GLU A 131 -4.47 18.60 5.31
N LEU A 132 -3.15 18.65 5.12
CA LEU A 132 -2.27 17.49 5.32
C LEU A 132 -2.31 16.91 6.74
N HIS A 133 -2.76 17.68 7.75
CA HIS A 133 -2.97 17.16 9.10
C HIS A 133 -3.98 16.00 9.16
N LEU A 134 -4.95 15.96 8.24
CA LEU A 134 -5.94 14.88 8.12
C LEU A 134 -5.28 13.53 7.83
N VAL A 135 -4.09 13.52 7.21
CA VAL A 135 -3.33 12.30 6.94
C VAL A 135 -2.86 11.66 8.25
N SER A 136 -2.31 12.46 9.16
CA SER A 136 -1.88 12.01 10.49
C SER A 136 -3.07 11.55 11.34
N GLU A 137 -4.20 12.26 11.27
CA GLU A 137 -5.43 11.87 11.95
C GLU A 137 -5.99 10.54 11.43
N LEU A 138 -5.97 10.34 10.10
CA LEU A 138 -6.38 9.08 9.47
C LEU A 138 -5.51 7.91 9.93
N VAL A 139 -4.18 8.06 9.87
CA VAL A 139 -3.24 7.02 10.32
C VAL A 139 -3.48 6.68 11.79
N LYS A 140 -3.65 7.69 12.64
CA LYS A 140 -3.95 7.51 14.07
C LYS A 140 -5.29 6.80 14.29
N ARG A 141 -6.35 7.19 13.58
CA ARG A 141 -7.68 6.57 13.68
C ARG A 141 -7.66 5.09 13.30
N LEU A 142 -6.89 4.74 12.27
CA LEU A 142 -6.72 3.35 11.82
C LEU A 142 -5.74 2.54 12.67
N GLU A 143 -5.08 3.20 13.63
CA GLU A 143 -3.96 2.64 14.39
C GLU A 143 -2.90 2.03 13.45
N ALA A 144 -2.68 2.66 12.29
CA ALA A 144 -1.70 2.22 11.30
C ALA A 144 -0.29 2.68 11.69
N ASP A 145 0.72 1.92 11.28
CA ASP A 145 2.14 2.17 11.57
C ASP A 145 2.74 3.27 10.69
N GLY A 146 2.06 3.60 9.59
CA GLY A 146 2.49 4.64 8.65
C GLY A 146 1.53 4.75 7.46
N ILE A 147 1.99 5.43 6.42
CA ILE A 147 1.23 5.62 5.19
C ILE A 147 2.01 5.17 3.95
N ILE A 148 1.30 4.44 3.10
CA ILE A 148 1.73 4.15 1.74
C ILE A 148 1.14 5.22 0.80
N ILE A 149 2.01 5.92 0.09
CA ILE A 149 1.65 6.84 -0.99
C ILE A 149 1.71 6.08 -2.30
N HIS A 150 0.56 5.83 -2.92
CA HIS A 150 0.55 5.26 -4.27
C HIS A 150 0.66 6.36 -5.33
N VAL A 151 1.55 6.14 -6.29
CA VAL A 151 1.81 7.02 -7.43
C VAL A 151 1.28 6.31 -8.67
N ASN A 152 0.26 6.87 -9.30
CA ASN A 152 -0.48 6.25 -10.41
C ASN A 152 -0.82 7.21 -11.57
N PRO A 153 0.07 8.13 -12.00
CA PRO A 153 -0.27 9.18 -12.96
C PRO A 153 -0.73 8.64 -14.31
N MET A 154 -0.17 7.52 -14.79
CA MET A 154 -0.59 6.90 -16.05
C MET A 154 -2.01 6.32 -15.94
N GLN A 155 -2.33 5.69 -14.81
CA GLN A 155 -3.68 5.17 -14.55
C GLN A 155 -4.70 6.31 -14.54
N GLU A 156 -4.42 7.39 -13.81
CA GLU A 156 -5.32 8.56 -13.74
C GLU A 156 -5.45 9.25 -15.12
N TRP A 157 -4.36 9.33 -15.90
CA TRP A 157 -4.39 9.93 -17.23
C TRP A 157 -5.38 9.24 -18.18
N LEU A 158 -5.44 7.91 -18.12
CA LEU A 158 -6.28 7.08 -18.99
C LEU A 158 -7.75 6.99 -18.52
N GLN A 159 -8.04 7.40 -17.28
CA GLN A 159 -9.41 7.44 -16.76
C GLN A 159 -10.10 8.76 -17.15
N PRO A 160 -11.35 8.74 -17.67
CA PRO A 160 -12.09 9.95 -18.01
C PRO A 160 -12.21 10.95 -16.85
N GLU A 161 -12.37 10.44 -15.64
CA GLU A 161 -12.51 11.17 -14.38
C GLU A 161 -11.22 11.26 -13.55
N GLY A 162 -10.10 10.80 -14.11
CA GLY A 162 -8.86 10.66 -13.33
C GLY A 162 -8.23 12.00 -12.96
N ASP A 163 -7.69 12.05 -11.74
CA ASP A 163 -7.07 13.24 -11.19
C ASP A 163 -5.82 13.65 -12.02
N ARG A 164 -5.54 14.95 -12.12
CA ARG A 164 -4.36 15.47 -12.84
C ARG A 164 -3.40 16.10 -11.84
N LEU A 165 -2.15 15.69 -11.88
CA LEU A 165 -1.10 16.29 -11.07
C LEU A 165 -0.67 17.62 -11.68
N SER A 166 -0.62 18.67 -10.87
CA SER A 166 -0.10 19.98 -11.27
C SER A 166 1.40 20.12 -11.04
N VAL A 167 1.97 19.28 -10.18
CA VAL A 167 3.40 19.23 -9.86
C VAL A 167 3.94 17.79 -9.93
N PRO A 168 5.27 17.60 -10.05
CA PRO A 168 5.86 16.28 -9.94
C PRO A 168 5.51 15.59 -8.60
N PRO A 169 5.19 14.27 -8.59
CA PRO A 169 4.91 13.50 -7.38
C PRO A 169 5.91 13.70 -6.22
N VAL A 170 7.19 13.80 -6.55
CA VAL A 170 8.27 13.96 -5.55
C VAL A 170 8.13 15.23 -4.73
N GLU A 171 7.63 16.33 -5.32
CA GLU A 171 7.40 17.57 -4.59
C GLU A 171 6.26 17.42 -3.58
N THR A 172 5.19 16.74 -3.97
CA THR A 172 4.08 16.44 -3.06
C THR A 172 4.54 15.52 -1.92
N ILE A 173 5.34 14.50 -2.21
CA ILE A 173 5.92 13.62 -1.17
C ILE A 173 6.76 14.43 -0.18
N GLN A 174 7.61 15.36 -0.66
CA GLN A 174 8.40 16.23 0.22
C GLN A 174 7.51 17.10 1.11
N ARG A 175 6.42 17.66 0.57
CA ARG A 175 5.45 18.44 1.37
C ARG A 175 4.79 17.60 2.48
N VAL A 176 4.55 16.30 2.25
CA VAL A 176 4.02 15.40 3.28
C VAL A 176 5.08 15.10 4.35
N LEU A 177 6.33 14.85 3.95
CA LEU A 177 7.45 14.66 4.86
C LEU A 177 7.69 15.89 5.74
N ASP A 178 7.59 17.11 5.17
CA ASP A 178 7.80 18.36 5.90
C ASP A 178 6.68 18.67 6.91
N LYS A 179 5.51 18.05 6.75
CA LYS A 179 4.31 18.33 7.56
C LYS A 179 3.92 17.21 8.51
N THR A 180 4.48 16.02 8.36
CA THR A 180 4.11 14.84 9.14
C THR A 180 5.35 14.10 9.62
N ASN A 181 5.28 13.52 10.82
CA ASN A 181 6.32 12.62 11.33
C ASN A 181 5.99 11.15 11.05
N LEU A 182 5.15 10.89 10.03
CA LEU A 182 4.70 9.55 9.68
C LEU A 182 5.83 8.81 8.96
N GLN A 183 5.88 7.49 9.16
CA GLN A 183 6.65 6.63 8.27
C GLN A 183 5.95 6.56 6.91
N ILE A 184 6.72 6.69 5.82
CA ILE A 184 6.19 6.79 4.46
C ILE A 184 6.81 5.72 3.57
N ILE A 185 5.95 4.95 2.92
CA ILE A 185 6.31 4.06 1.81
C ILE A 185 5.77 4.67 0.52
N VAL A 186 6.56 4.68 -0.55
CA VAL A 186 6.09 5.11 -1.87
C VAL A 186 6.02 3.90 -2.79
N LYS A 187 4.86 3.69 -3.43
CA LYS A 187 4.64 2.57 -4.35
C LYS A 187 4.07 3.03 -5.68
N GLU A 188 4.40 2.28 -6.72
CA GLU A 188 3.73 2.34 -8.02
C GLU A 188 2.55 1.34 -8.02
N VAL A 189 1.74 1.28 -9.08
CA VAL A 189 0.50 0.51 -9.17
C VAL A 189 0.46 -0.53 -10.30
N GLY A 190 1.55 -0.74 -11.03
CA GLY A 190 1.71 -1.86 -11.97
C GLY A 190 2.64 -1.59 -13.17
N GLN A 191 2.96 -0.33 -13.46
CA GLN A 191 3.84 0.09 -14.54
C GLN A 191 5.32 0.07 -14.12
N GLY A 192 5.58 0.15 -12.81
CA GLY A 192 6.92 0.18 -12.24
C GLY A 192 7.55 1.59 -12.24
N MET A 193 8.62 1.74 -11.48
CA MET A 193 9.38 2.99 -11.40
C MET A 193 10.69 2.87 -12.19
N GLY A 194 11.00 3.90 -12.98
CA GLY A 194 12.29 3.99 -13.66
C GLY A 194 13.46 4.24 -12.68
N PRO A 195 14.71 3.97 -13.11
CA PRO A 195 15.89 4.13 -12.26
C PRO A 195 16.04 5.52 -11.64
N GLU A 196 15.71 6.59 -12.40
CA GLU A 196 15.82 7.94 -11.88
C GLU A 196 14.75 8.28 -10.83
N SER A 197 13.53 7.76 -10.99
CA SER A 197 12.49 7.90 -9.96
C SER A 197 12.94 7.21 -8.67
N LEU A 198 13.48 5.98 -8.76
CA LEU A 198 14.02 5.27 -7.60
C LEU A 198 15.19 6.02 -6.97
N ARG A 199 16.12 6.55 -7.78
CA ARG A 199 17.23 7.35 -7.27
C ARG A 199 16.72 8.57 -6.50
N GLN A 200 15.72 9.29 -6.99
CA GLN A 200 15.14 10.43 -6.27
C GLN A 200 14.52 9.99 -4.94
N LEU A 201 13.74 8.90 -4.92
CA LEU A 201 13.13 8.39 -3.69
C LEU A 201 14.16 7.94 -2.65
N LEU A 202 15.30 7.37 -3.07
CA LEU A 202 16.38 6.96 -2.17
C LEU A 202 17.09 8.13 -1.46
N HIS A 203 16.92 9.37 -1.93
CA HIS A 203 17.42 10.57 -1.23
C HIS A 203 16.45 11.09 -0.16
N LEU A 204 15.24 10.53 -0.08
CA LEU A 204 14.23 10.92 0.88
C LEU A 204 14.27 9.98 2.10
N PRO A 205 13.92 10.45 3.31
CA PRO A 205 13.85 9.63 4.51
C PRO A 205 12.57 8.78 4.52
N LEU A 206 12.42 7.90 3.53
CA LEU A 206 11.33 6.93 3.43
C LEU A 206 11.63 5.72 4.32
N ALA A 207 10.57 4.98 4.68
CA ALA A 207 10.67 3.77 5.50
C ALA A 207 11.23 2.56 4.74
#